data_AF-A0A428RCK3-F1
#
_entry.id   AF-A0A428RCK3-F1
#
_cell.length_a   1.000
_cell.length_b   1.000
_cell.length_c   1.000
_cell.angle_alpha   90.00
_cell.angle_beta   90.00
_cell.angle_gamma   90.00
#
_symmetry.space_group_name_H-M   'P 1'
#
loop_
_entity.id
_entity.type
_entity.pdbx_description
1 polymer ?
#
loop_
_entity_poly.entity_id
_entity_poly.type
_entity_poly.pdbx_seq_one_letter_code
_entity_poly.pdbx_strand_id
1 'polypeptide(L)'
;VSVDLSALREGTVFQVNQLASRYSFLIDYEASVTDDAALRSLPSSELRCTQIAESIEHFLDRVGDAYVDNSLLMSRYLLQLFELWMRMDKEATTACPLLKSFHPVFVPRSLDVLCLQTVQEMERLNQVQQYIEARISSHDTDHETIFGDPRKPNSFPLRFVYETKPGEQMVVLAEKIDAVSQRSRSNKQTELAKLTRQYEELTQAVQSRTCTCTRLSDGSMDVRGCTKCWKRRCRYRLKINAHEDFLPTTKQGPQKAQRAAILLELHMPRYLAAYRTAVWKLHMLGSQAPLAGQGAPQLLFNDLNQLKEFSTAQSSITLASYKKSFLQTHYKKMKLPKKPDEVVFPFGAEFAYYDTSS
;
A
#
# COMPACT_ATOMS: atom_id res chain seq x y z
N VAL A 1 -32.00 50.03 -15.12
CA VAL A 1 -31.65 48.63 -14.74
C VAL A 1 -32.11 48.45 -13.31
N SER A 2 -33.26 47.80 -13.11
CA SER A 2 -33.81 47.50 -11.79
C SER A 2 -33.11 46.24 -11.28
N VAL A 3 -32.22 46.38 -10.31
CA VAL A 3 -31.68 45.21 -9.59
C VAL A 3 -32.80 44.72 -8.68
N ASP A 4 -33.28 43.52 -8.95
CA ASP A 4 -34.24 42.83 -8.09
C ASP A 4 -33.54 42.46 -6.77
N LEU A 5 -33.76 43.30 -5.76
CA LEU A 5 -33.21 43.13 -4.41
C LEU A 5 -33.83 41.96 -3.64
N SER A 6 -34.90 41.34 -4.16
CA SER A 6 -35.55 40.19 -3.51
C SER A 6 -34.72 38.90 -3.68
N ALA A 7 -34.09 38.71 -4.84
CA ALA A 7 -33.21 37.57 -5.12
C ALA A 7 -31.90 37.57 -4.31
N LEU A 8 -31.44 38.75 -3.85
CA LEU A 8 -30.27 38.89 -2.98
C LEU A 8 -30.55 38.47 -1.53
N ARG A 9 -31.79 38.62 -1.03
CA ARG A 9 -32.11 38.37 0.38
C ARG A 9 -32.28 36.88 0.73
N GLU A 10 -32.86 36.09 -0.17
CA GLU A 10 -33.06 34.65 0.06
C GLU A 10 -31.74 33.87 -0.05
N GLY A 11 -30.83 34.28 -0.95
CA GLY A 11 -29.50 33.70 -1.08
C GLY A 11 -28.62 33.91 0.15
N THR A 12 -28.64 35.10 0.76
CA THR A 12 -27.78 35.42 1.91
C THR A 12 -28.24 34.73 3.20
N VAL A 13 -29.55 34.71 3.50
CA VAL A 13 -30.05 34.06 4.73
C VAL A 13 -29.89 32.54 4.64
N PHE A 14 -30.14 31.94 3.48
CA PHE A 14 -29.91 30.50 3.27
C PHE A 14 -28.43 30.12 3.43
N GLN A 15 -27.51 30.89 2.84
CA GLN A 15 -26.07 30.67 2.98
C GLN A 15 -25.58 30.84 4.42
N VAL A 16 -26.07 31.87 5.12
CA VAL A 16 -25.76 32.09 6.55
C VAL A 16 -26.29 30.94 7.41
N ASN A 17 -27.51 30.46 7.17
CA ASN A 17 -28.06 29.31 7.88
C ASN A 17 -27.29 28.03 7.57
N GLN A 18 -26.89 27.81 6.32
CA GLN A 18 -26.09 26.65 5.93
C GLN A 18 -24.72 26.67 6.62
N LEU A 19 -24.07 27.83 6.68
CA LEU A 19 -22.82 28.02 7.39
C LEU A 19 -23.01 27.80 8.90
N ALA A 20 -24.00 28.45 9.52
CA ALA A 20 -24.29 28.30 10.95
C ALA A 20 -24.58 26.84 11.32
N SER A 21 -25.43 26.15 10.56
CA SER A 21 -25.71 24.72 10.76
C SER A 21 -24.46 23.85 10.61
N ARG A 22 -23.60 24.13 9.62
CA ARG A 22 -22.33 23.40 9.44
C ARG A 22 -21.43 23.55 10.67
N TYR A 23 -21.24 24.78 11.15
CA TYR A 23 -20.36 25.04 12.31
C TYR A 23 -20.95 24.57 13.64
N SER A 24 -22.25 24.71 13.87
CA SER A 24 -22.92 24.14 15.05
C SER A 24 -22.77 22.63 15.11
N PHE A 25 -22.97 21.95 13.97
CA PHE A 25 -22.75 20.51 13.88
C PHE A 25 -21.31 20.10 14.19
N LEU A 26 -20.32 20.87 13.74
CA LEU A 26 -18.91 20.60 14.04
C LEU A 26 -18.61 20.79 15.53
N ILE A 27 -19.13 21.86 16.16
CA ILE A 27 -18.97 22.10 17.59
C ILE A 27 -19.58 20.95 18.42
N ASP A 28 -20.80 20.52 18.09
CA ASP A 28 -21.45 19.40 18.77
C ASP A 28 -20.66 18.10 18.60
N TYR A 29 -20.10 17.89 17.41
CA TYR A 29 -19.27 16.73 17.12
C TYR A 29 -17.95 16.75 17.91
N GLU A 30 -17.25 17.89 17.96
CA GLU A 30 -16.03 18.08 18.75
C GLU A 30 -16.24 17.70 20.22
N ALA A 31 -17.35 18.16 20.81
CA ALA A 31 -17.71 17.81 22.18
C ALA A 31 -17.93 16.29 22.36
N SER A 32 -18.55 15.63 21.38
CA SER A 32 -18.82 14.18 21.41
C SER A 32 -17.57 13.31 21.23
N VAL A 33 -16.60 13.76 20.43
CA VAL A 33 -15.37 13.01 20.14
C VAL A 33 -14.45 12.93 21.36
N THR A 34 -14.59 13.86 22.30
CA THR A 34 -13.90 13.85 23.59
C THR A 34 -14.52 12.94 24.65
N ASP A 35 -15.69 12.32 24.40
CA ASP A 35 -16.32 11.42 25.37
C ASP A 35 -15.59 10.06 25.45
N ASP A 36 -14.84 9.88 26.54
CA ASP A 36 -14.03 8.69 26.83
C ASP A 36 -14.85 7.49 27.33
N ALA A 37 -16.12 7.66 27.71
CA ALA A 37 -16.88 6.63 28.42
C ALA A 37 -17.04 5.34 27.58
N ALA A 38 -17.36 5.50 26.30
CA ALA A 38 -17.49 4.39 25.35
C ALA A 38 -16.14 3.69 25.10
N LEU A 39 -15.04 4.46 24.94
CA LEU A 39 -13.70 3.91 24.70
C LEU A 39 -13.21 3.04 25.86
N ARG A 40 -13.44 3.46 27.12
CA ARG A 40 -13.00 2.71 28.31
C ARG A 40 -13.72 1.38 28.48
N SER A 41 -14.92 1.23 27.91
CA SER A 41 -15.68 -0.01 27.94
C SER A 41 -15.11 -1.10 27.03
N LEU A 42 -14.26 -0.74 26.06
CA LEU A 42 -13.67 -1.70 25.12
C LEU A 42 -12.58 -2.55 25.80
N PRO A 43 -12.57 -3.87 25.57
CA PRO A 43 -11.78 -4.79 26.39
C PRO A 43 -10.28 -4.81 26.06
N SER A 44 -9.87 -4.39 24.86
CA SER A 44 -8.47 -4.47 24.41
C SER A 44 -7.93 -3.15 23.87
N SER A 45 -6.62 -2.96 24.02
CA SER A 45 -5.90 -1.81 23.45
C SER A 45 -5.98 -1.77 21.93
N GLU A 46 -6.06 -2.92 21.26
CA GLU A 46 -6.24 -3.00 19.81
C GLU A 46 -7.57 -2.39 19.36
N LEU A 47 -8.66 -2.72 20.05
CA LEU A 47 -9.99 -2.17 19.76
C LEU A 47 -10.06 -0.67 20.07
N ARG A 48 -9.50 -0.24 21.20
CA ARG A 48 -9.44 1.19 21.55
C ARG A 48 -8.62 1.98 20.53
N CYS A 49 -7.45 1.46 20.14
CA CYS A 49 -6.63 2.06 19.09
C CYS A 49 -7.40 2.21 17.77
N THR A 50 -8.08 1.13 17.33
CA THR A 50 -8.89 1.14 16.11
C THR A 50 -10.00 2.19 16.18
N GLN A 51 -10.74 2.22 17.30
CA GLN A 51 -11.86 3.17 17.47
C GLN A 51 -11.39 4.62 17.48
N ILE A 52 -10.27 4.93 18.14
CA ILE A 52 -9.72 6.29 18.16
C ILE A 52 -9.20 6.68 16.77
N ALA A 53 -8.56 5.75 16.05
CA ALA A 53 -8.13 5.98 14.67
C ALA A 53 -9.32 6.33 13.77
N GLU A 54 -10.41 5.55 13.84
CA GLU A 54 -11.66 5.82 13.10
C GLU A 54 -12.26 7.19 13.48
N SER A 55 -12.21 7.58 14.77
CA SER A 55 -12.62 8.92 15.20
C SER A 55 -11.75 10.04 14.62
N ILE A 56 -10.42 9.85 14.53
CA ILE A 56 -9.51 10.81 13.89
C ILE A 56 -9.88 10.96 12.41
N GLU A 57 -10.08 9.85 11.70
CA GLU A 57 -10.44 9.87 10.28
C GLU A 57 -11.79 10.54 10.04
N HIS A 58 -12.81 10.20 10.84
CA HIS A 58 -14.11 10.84 10.74
C HIS A 58 -14.05 12.34 11.08
N PHE A 59 -13.18 12.74 11.99
CA PHE A 59 -13.01 14.15 12.33
C PHE A 59 -12.30 14.94 11.23
N LEU A 60 -11.32 14.33 10.56
CA LEU A 60 -10.73 14.83 9.31
C LEU A 60 -11.78 15.02 8.22
N ASP A 61 -12.56 13.98 7.95
CA ASP A 61 -13.54 14.02 6.86
C ASP A 61 -14.69 15.00 7.13
N ARG A 62 -15.15 15.14 8.39
CA ARG A 62 -16.27 16.02 8.75
C ARG A 62 -15.89 17.51 8.70
N VAL A 63 -14.71 17.87 9.21
CA VAL A 63 -14.25 19.26 9.15
C VAL A 63 -13.98 19.66 7.71
N GLY A 64 -13.26 18.81 6.96
CA GLY A 64 -12.90 19.07 5.57
C GLY A 64 -12.22 20.43 5.43
N ASP A 65 -12.77 21.29 4.57
CA ASP A 65 -12.26 22.64 4.31
C ASP A 65 -12.80 23.73 5.26
N ALA A 66 -13.64 23.38 6.25
CA ALA A 66 -14.40 24.36 7.03
C ALA A 66 -13.51 25.42 7.68
N TYR A 67 -12.36 24.99 8.22
CA TYR A 67 -11.51 25.84 9.06
C TYR A 67 -10.31 26.44 8.32
N VAL A 68 -10.14 26.20 7.01
CA VAL A 68 -8.94 26.60 6.25
C VAL A 68 -8.64 28.10 6.37
N ASP A 69 -9.69 28.94 6.37
CA ASP A 69 -9.54 30.40 6.44
C ASP A 69 -9.64 30.97 7.87
N ASN A 70 -9.70 30.11 8.90
CA ASN A 70 -9.80 30.53 10.29
C ASN A 70 -8.70 29.88 11.15
N SER A 71 -7.63 30.63 11.39
CA SER A 71 -6.46 30.15 12.14
C SER A 71 -6.78 29.72 13.56
N LEU A 72 -7.75 30.35 14.23
CA LEU A 72 -8.14 29.98 15.60
C LEU A 72 -8.88 28.65 15.64
N LEU A 73 -9.86 28.46 14.75
CA LEU A 73 -10.62 27.21 14.66
C LEU A 73 -9.72 26.07 14.17
N MET A 74 -8.87 26.33 13.17
CA MET A 74 -7.87 25.37 12.71
C MET A 74 -6.91 24.97 13.84
N SER A 75 -6.47 25.92 14.67
CA SER A 75 -5.54 25.62 15.75
C SER A 75 -6.16 24.76 16.85
N ARG A 76 -7.42 25.04 17.23
CA ARG A 76 -8.17 24.22 18.18
C ARG A 76 -8.45 22.81 17.64
N TYR A 77 -8.80 22.75 16.37
CA TYR A 77 -9.03 21.50 15.65
C TYR A 77 -7.79 20.60 15.62
N LEU A 78 -6.64 21.16 15.23
CA LEU A 78 -5.36 20.46 15.24
C LEU A 78 -4.99 20.00 16.65
N LEU A 79 -5.17 20.84 17.67
CA LEU A 79 -4.93 20.45 19.06
C LEU A 79 -5.76 19.21 19.45
N GLN A 80 -7.06 19.19 19.15
CA GLN A 80 -7.93 18.05 19.45
C GLN A 80 -7.52 16.78 18.68
N LEU A 81 -7.13 16.91 17.40
CA LEU A 81 -6.60 15.79 16.61
C LEU A 81 -5.34 15.19 17.23
N PHE A 82 -4.42 16.03 17.72
CA PHE A 82 -3.19 15.56 18.35
C PHE A 82 -3.44 14.95 19.75
N GLU A 83 -4.47 15.40 20.47
CA GLU A 83 -4.90 14.74 21.72
C GLU A 83 -5.52 13.36 21.46
N LEU A 84 -6.31 13.22 20.39
CA LEU A 84 -6.81 11.92 19.93
C LEU A 84 -5.65 11.03 19.51
N TRP A 85 -4.71 11.55 18.71
CA TRP A 85 -3.53 10.81 18.30
C TRP A 85 -2.70 10.35 19.51
N MET A 86 -2.46 11.20 20.50
CA MET A 86 -1.75 10.83 21.73
C MET A 86 -2.44 9.67 22.45
N ARG A 87 -3.78 9.70 22.56
CA ARG A 87 -4.56 8.60 23.16
C ARG A 87 -4.44 7.33 22.31
N MET A 88 -4.53 7.44 20.99
CA MET A 88 -4.35 6.34 20.05
C MET A 88 -2.96 5.71 20.15
N ASP A 89 -1.89 6.51 20.20
CA ASP A 89 -0.50 6.05 20.27
C ASP A 89 -0.22 5.30 21.57
N LYS A 90 -0.81 5.74 22.70
CA LYS A 90 -0.75 5.01 23.97
C LYS A 90 -1.34 3.60 23.85
N GLU A 91 -2.49 3.45 23.20
CA GLU A 91 -3.11 2.15 22.99
C GLU A 91 -2.35 1.31 21.97
N ALA A 92 -1.92 1.92 20.86
CA ALA A 92 -1.15 1.25 19.80
C ALA A 92 0.18 0.71 20.35
N THR A 93 0.91 1.50 21.13
CA THR A 93 2.19 1.10 21.74
C THR A 93 2.03 0.14 22.93
N THR A 94 0.83 0.03 23.49
CA THR A 94 0.47 -1.03 24.46
C THR A 94 0.22 -2.35 23.73
N ALA A 95 -0.51 -2.33 22.62
CA ALA A 95 -0.75 -3.50 21.79
C ALA A 95 0.51 -3.98 21.05
N CYS A 96 1.33 -3.04 20.57
CA CYS A 96 2.57 -3.28 19.85
C CYS A 96 3.72 -2.44 20.43
N PRO A 97 4.43 -2.94 21.46
CA PRO A 97 5.56 -2.23 22.04
C PRO A 97 6.67 -1.89 21.04
N LEU A 98 6.78 -2.64 19.93
CA LEU A 98 7.74 -2.38 18.85
C LEU A 98 7.58 -0.98 18.24
N LEU A 99 6.36 -0.42 18.21
CA LEU A 99 6.13 0.96 17.74
C LEU A 99 6.96 1.99 18.54
N LYS A 100 7.33 1.68 19.79
CA LYS A 100 8.16 2.57 20.60
C LYS A 100 9.57 2.75 20.05
N SER A 101 10.08 1.75 19.33
CA SER A 101 11.41 1.78 18.73
C SER A 101 11.50 2.60 17.44
N PHE A 102 10.38 3.17 16.96
CA PHE A 102 10.30 3.97 15.74
C PHE A 102 9.85 5.39 16.05
N HIS A 103 10.33 6.35 15.27
CA HIS A 103 9.96 7.75 15.40
C HIS A 103 8.46 7.95 15.03
N PRO A 104 7.67 8.68 15.82
CA PRO A 104 6.22 8.85 15.62
C PRO A 104 5.84 9.80 14.48
N VAL A 105 6.77 10.11 13.56
CA VAL A 105 6.67 11.12 12.48
C VAL A 105 6.56 12.58 12.94
N PHE A 106 5.90 12.85 14.07
CA PHE A 106 5.67 14.21 14.56
C PHE A 106 6.83 14.76 15.39
N VAL A 107 6.99 16.09 15.38
CA VAL A 107 8.00 16.83 16.15
C VAL A 107 7.28 17.79 17.10
N PRO A 108 7.59 17.84 18.41
CA PRO A 108 6.83 18.66 19.36
C PRO A 108 6.72 20.13 18.94
N ARG A 109 7.82 20.70 18.44
CA ARG A 109 7.93 22.11 18.01
C ARG A 109 7.13 22.43 16.75
N SER A 110 6.70 21.44 15.97
CA SER A 110 5.85 21.72 14.81
C SER A 110 4.46 22.21 15.23
N LEU A 111 4.09 22.06 16.50
CA LEU A 111 2.82 22.52 17.06
C LEU A 111 2.90 23.90 17.72
N ASP A 112 4.08 24.53 17.78
CA ASP A 112 4.25 25.88 18.36
C ASP A 112 3.55 26.97 17.53
N VAL A 113 3.17 26.66 16.30
CA VAL A 113 2.47 27.56 15.38
C VAL A 113 0.97 27.70 15.66
N LEU A 114 0.42 26.88 16.57
CA LEU A 114 -1.01 26.89 16.89
C LEU A 114 -1.40 28.18 17.62
N CYS A 115 -2.40 28.88 17.08
CA CYS A 115 -2.96 30.12 17.61
C CYS A 115 -3.94 29.83 18.77
N LEU A 116 -3.41 29.54 19.96
CA LEU A 116 -4.18 29.23 21.17
C LEU A 116 -4.38 30.49 22.02
N GLN A 117 -5.61 30.71 22.51
CA GLN A 117 -5.99 31.97 23.18
C GLN A 117 -6.10 31.85 24.70
N THR A 118 -6.18 30.63 25.22
CA THR A 118 -6.41 30.36 26.64
C THR A 118 -5.26 29.57 27.24
N VAL A 119 -5.01 29.78 28.54
CA VAL A 119 -4.03 29.01 29.31
C VAL A 119 -4.35 27.52 29.27
N GLN A 120 -5.63 27.15 29.36
CA GLN A 120 -6.07 25.77 29.30
C GLN A 120 -5.71 25.09 27.96
N GLU A 121 -5.86 25.79 26.83
CA GLU A 121 -5.42 25.28 25.52
C GLU A 121 -3.90 25.09 25.47
N MET A 122 -3.13 26.04 26.01
CA MET A 122 -1.67 25.95 26.06
C MET A 122 -1.19 24.80 26.96
N GLU A 123 -1.86 24.55 28.09
CA GLU A 123 -1.57 23.40 28.96
C GLU A 123 -1.84 22.07 28.27
N ARG A 124 -2.96 21.97 27.55
CA ARG A 124 -3.31 20.80 26.74
C ARG A 124 -2.28 20.54 25.64
N LEU A 125 -1.86 21.58 24.94
CA LEU A 125 -0.80 21.48 23.94
C LEU A 125 0.51 20.98 24.56
N ASN A 126 0.91 21.55 25.70
CA ASN A 126 2.13 21.15 26.40
C ASN A 126 2.10 19.64 26.77
N GLN A 127 0.96 19.09 27.19
CA GLN A 127 0.83 17.64 27.45
C GLN A 127 1.11 16.79 26.20
N VAL A 128 0.57 17.20 25.05
CA VAL A 128 0.83 16.54 23.77
C VAL A 128 2.32 16.63 23.41
N GLN A 129 2.91 17.81 23.51
CA GLN A 129 4.32 18.05 23.17
C GLN A 129 5.27 17.22 24.05
N GLN A 130 5.03 17.19 25.36
CA GLN A 130 5.78 16.34 26.30
C GLN A 130 5.65 14.86 25.97
N TYR A 131 4.46 14.42 25.56
CA TYR A 131 4.26 13.03 25.14
C TYR A 131 5.07 12.70 23.89
N ILE A 132 5.04 13.54 22.86
CA ILE A 132 5.85 13.35 21.64
C ILE A 132 7.34 13.32 21.99
N GLU A 133 7.82 14.24 22.83
CA GLU A 133 9.22 14.29 23.24
C GLU A 133 9.66 13.05 24.02
N ALA A 134 8.80 12.54 24.92
CA ALA A 134 9.02 11.27 25.61
C ALA A 134 9.03 10.08 24.63
N ARG A 135 8.19 10.10 23.58
CA ARG A 135 8.16 9.06 22.55
C ARG A 135 9.41 9.08 21.67
N ILE A 136 9.96 10.26 21.38
CA ILE A 136 11.20 10.40 20.61
C ILE A 136 12.40 9.97 21.45
N SER A 137 12.50 10.45 22.69
CA SER A 137 13.64 10.12 23.57
C SER A 137 13.71 8.63 23.96
N SER A 138 12.60 7.88 23.81
CA SER A 138 12.55 6.44 24.06
C SER A 138 12.86 5.56 22.84
N HIS A 139 13.10 6.11 21.65
CA HIS A 139 13.45 5.31 20.47
C HIS A 139 14.97 5.07 20.36
N ASP A 140 15.35 3.85 20.00
CA ASP A 140 16.76 3.42 19.90
C ASP A 140 17.37 3.53 18.49
N THR A 141 16.54 3.83 17.47
CA THR A 141 16.94 3.71 16.05
C THR A 141 17.25 5.08 15.41
N ASP A 142 18.04 5.06 14.31
CA ASP A 142 18.45 6.20 13.46
C ASP A 142 17.26 6.94 12.80
N HIS A 143 16.37 7.52 13.61
CA HIS A 143 15.20 8.30 13.17
C HIS A 143 14.30 7.57 12.15
N GLU A 144 14.25 6.24 12.17
CA GLU A 144 13.41 5.48 11.26
C GLU A 144 11.93 5.56 11.69
N THR A 145 11.04 5.71 10.72
CA THR A 145 9.59 5.68 10.92
C THR A 145 9.01 4.38 10.36
N ILE A 146 7.78 4.05 10.75
CA ILE A 146 7.05 2.91 10.17
C ILE A 146 6.68 3.12 8.69
N PHE A 147 6.90 4.32 8.14
CA PHE A 147 6.67 4.70 6.74
C PHE A 147 7.99 4.83 5.95
N GLY A 148 9.14 4.50 6.54
CA GLY A 148 10.44 4.50 5.85
C GLY A 148 10.53 3.44 4.76
N ASP A 149 11.65 3.42 4.01
CA ASP A 149 11.87 2.40 2.96
C ASP A 149 11.75 0.98 3.55
N PRO A 150 10.75 0.19 3.12
CA PRO A 150 10.46 -1.12 3.71
C PRO A 150 11.57 -2.15 3.47
N ARG A 151 12.52 -1.86 2.57
CA ARG A 151 13.65 -2.74 2.22
C ARG A 151 14.90 -2.47 3.05
N LYS A 152 14.91 -1.46 3.90
CA LYS A 152 16.07 -1.18 4.77
C LYS A 152 16.30 -2.30 5.79
N PRO A 153 17.56 -2.55 6.19
CA PRO A 153 17.81 -3.33 7.40
C PRO A 153 17.13 -2.63 8.59
N ASN A 154 16.55 -3.40 9.51
CA ASN A 154 15.79 -2.90 10.68
C ASN A 154 14.46 -2.19 10.38
N SER A 155 13.95 -2.25 9.13
CA SER A 155 12.64 -1.70 8.80
C SER A 155 11.53 -2.26 9.70
N PHE A 156 10.50 -1.45 9.97
CA PHE A 156 9.38 -1.85 10.82
C PHE A 156 8.76 -3.19 10.42
N PRO A 157 8.49 -3.49 9.13
CA PRO A 157 7.94 -4.78 8.76
C PRO A 157 8.86 -5.96 9.07
N LEU A 158 10.17 -5.79 8.88
CA LEU A 158 11.15 -6.83 9.19
C LEU A 158 11.12 -7.17 10.68
N ARG A 159 11.18 -6.15 11.53
CA ARG A 159 11.12 -6.33 12.98
C ARG A 159 9.76 -6.88 13.42
N PHE A 160 8.66 -6.37 12.85
CA PHE A 160 7.32 -6.85 13.19
C PHE A 160 7.16 -8.34 12.90
N VAL A 161 7.53 -8.80 11.71
CA VAL A 161 7.37 -10.20 11.29
C VAL A 161 8.22 -11.15 12.13
N TYR A 162 9.44 -10.75 12.52
CA TYR A 162 10.40 -11.65 13.16
C TYR A 162 10.61 -11.43 14.67
N GLU A 163 10.13 -10.34 15.26
CA GLU A 163 10.30 -10.01 16.69
C GLU A 163 8.96 -9.98 17.47
N THR A 164 7.81 -10.18 16.81
CA THR A 164 6.49 -10.12 17.45
C THR A 164 5.69 -11.41 17.30
N LYS A 165 4.84 -11.72 18.29
CA LYS A 165 3.92 -12.87 18.26
C LYS A 165 2.97 -12.86 17.04
N PRO A 166 2.31 -11.74 16.68
CA PRO A 166 1.52 -11.71 15.45
C PRO A 166 2.34 -12.00 14.18
N GLY A 167 3.62 -11.64 14.19
CA GLY A 167 4.57 -11.95 13.11
C GLY A 167 4.81 -13.44 12.88
N GLU A 168 4.70 -14.28 13.92
CA GLU A 168 4.88 -15.74 13.79
C GLU A 168 3.88 -16.35 12.80
N GLN A 169 2.63 -15.88 12.81
CA GLN A 169 1.61 -16.34 11.86
C GLN A 169 1.94 -15.92 10.41
N MET A 170 2.58 -14.76 10.25
CA MET A 170 3.05 -14.29 8.94
C MET A 170 4.20 -15.13 8.42
N VAL A 171 5.07 -15.67 9.29
CA VAL A 171 6.12 -16.61 8.88
C VAL A 171 5.51 -17.92 8.37
N VAL A 172 4.51 -18.46 9.06
CA VAL A 172 3.77 -19.67 8.60
C VAL A 172 3.07 -19.41 7.26
N LEU A 173 2.47 -18.24 7.09
CA LEU A 173 1.91 -17.82 5.80
C LEU A 173 2.98 -17.80 4.70
N ALA A 174 4.17 -17.30 5.01
CA ALA A 174 5.29 -17.23 4.08
C ALA A 174 5.71 -18.61 3.57
N GLU A 175 5.74 -19.62 4.46
CA GLU A 175 6.02 -21.01 4.08
C GLU A 175 4.96 -21.57 3.15
N LYS A 176 3.68 -21.28 3.40
CA LYS A 176 2.57 -21.67 2.53
C LYS A 176 2.72 -21.04 1.14
N ILE A 177 3.04 -19.75 1.06
CA ILE A 177 3.23 -19.04 -0.21
C ILE A 177 4.44 -19.60 -0.96
N ASP A 178 5.55 -19.87 -0.27
CA ASP A 178 6.73 -20.47 -0.89
C ASP A 178 6.42 -21.86 -1.46
N ALA A 179 5.64 -22.69 -0.75
CA ALA A 179 5.25 -24.01 -1.24
C ALA A 179 4.39 -23.92 -2.51
N VAL A 180 3.46 -22.96 -2.58
CA VAL A 180 2.65 -22.70 -3.79
C VAL A 180 3.51 -22.16 -4.93
N SER A 181 4.41 -21.22 -4.64
CA SER A 181 5.36 -20.65 -5.61
C SER A 181 6.26 -21.76 -6.19
N GLN A 182 6.78 -22.65 -5.33
CA GLN A 182 7.61 -23.77 -5.74
C GLN A 182 6.85 -24.79 -6.59
N ARG A 183 5.58 -25.06 -6.28
CA ARG A 183 4.73 -25.91 -7.12
C ARG A 183 4.51 -25.27 -8.50
N SER A 184 4.21 -23.97 -8.55
CA SER A 184 4.07 -23.21 -9.80
C SER A 184 5.36 -23.28 -10.63
N ARG A 185 6.51 -23.11 -9.98
CA ARG A 185 7.85 -23.22 -10.59
C ARG A 185 8.08 -24.61 -11.20
N SER A 186 7.84 -25.68 -10.45
CA SER A 186 8.01 -27.07 -10.93
C SER A 186 7.07 -27.41 -12.09
N ASN A 187 5.81 -26.95 -12.00
CA ASN A 187 4.84 -27.10 -13.10
C ASN A 187 5.33 -26.39 -14.35
N LYS A 188 5.91 -25.19 -14.20
CA LYS A 188 6.46 -24.43 -15.33
C LYS A 188 7.64 -25.14 -15.98
N GLN A 189 8.54 -25.72 -15.20
CA GLN A 189 9.66 -26.51 -15.73
C GLN A 189 9.18 -27.75 -16.49
N THR A 190 8.13 -28.41 -16.00
CA THR A 190 7.51 -29.55 -16.67
C THR A 190 6.83 -29.14 -17.99
N GLU A 191 6.13 -28.01 -18.00
CA GLU A 191 5.56 -27.41 -19.21
C GLU A 191 6.66 -27.09 -20.24
N LEU A 192 7.78 -26.51 -19.80
CA LEU A 192 8.92 -26.21 -20.67
C LEU A 192 9.49 -27.49 -21.29
N ALA A 193 9.72 -28.54 -20.50
CA ALA A 193 10.23 -29.81 -21.01
C ALA A 193 9.29 -30.41 -22.09
N LYS A 194 7.97 -30.38 -21.84
CA LYS A 194 6.96 -30.83 -22.81
C LYS A 194 7.00 -30.00 -24.10
N LEU A 195 7.06 -28.68 -23.99
CA LEU A 195 7.09 -27.77 -25.15
C LEU A 195 8.40 -27.90 -25.93
N THR A 196 9.53 -28.13 -25.26
CA THR A 196 10.83 -28.38 -25.90
C THR A 196 10.79 -29.67 -26.70
N ARG A 197 10.26 -30.76 -26.15
CA ARG A 197 10.06 -32.02 -26.89
C ARG A 197 9.18 -31.81 -28.13
N GLN A 198 8.05 -31.11 -27.98
CA GLN A 198 7.19 -30.78 -29.12
C GLN A 198 7.92 -29.92 -30.16
N TYR A 199 8.76 -28.98 -29.72
CA TYR A 199 9.55 -28.15 -30.61
C TYR A 199 10.56 -28.97 -31.42
N GLU A 200 11.22 -29.95 -30.79
CA GLU A 200 12.15 -30.89 -31.43
C GLU A 200 11.44 -31.81 -32.43
N GLU A 201 10.32 -32.43 -32.02
CA GLU A 201 9.48 -33.26 -32.90
C GLU A 201 9.00 -32.49 -34.14
N LEU A 202 8.54 -31.24 -33.96
CA LEU A 202 8.16 -30.38 -35.07
C LEU A 202 9.36 -29.96 -35.93
N THR A 203 10.54 -29.78 -35.34
CA THR A 203 11.76 -29.44 -36.07
C THR A 203 12.19 -30.59 -36.96
N GLN A 204 12.22 -31.82 -36.44
CA GLN A 204 12.50 -33.03 -37.21
C GLN A 204 11.46 -33.22 -38.32
N ALA A 205 10.15 -33.05 -38.02
CA ALA A 205 9.09 -33.16 -39.02
C ALA A 205 9.15 -32.10 -40.13
N VAL A 206 9.72 -30.92 -39.87
CA VAL A 206 9.97 -29.90 -40.89
C VAL A 206 11.18 -30.26 -41.74
N GLN A 207 12.23 -30.80 -41.14
CA GLN A 207 13.47 -31.19 -41.83
C GLN A 207 13.24 -32.41 -42.74
N SER A 208 12.45 -33.39 -42.31
CA SER A 208 12.18 -34.62 -43.07
C SER A 208 11.18 -34.49 -44.23
N ARG A 209 10.59 -33.31 -44.43
CA ARG A 209 9.55 -33.08 -45.45
C ARG A 209 10.01 -32.08 -46.51
N THR A 210 9.53 -32.29 -47.73
CA THR A 210 9.71 -31.34 -48.84
C THR A 210 8.58 -30.32 -48.86
N CYS A 211 8.90 -29.09 -49.29
CA CYS A 211 7.90 -28.05 -49.45
C CYS A 211 7.11 -28.32 -50.74
N THR A 212 5.78 -28.35 -50.64
CA THR A 212 4.88 -28.57 -51.78
C THR A 212 4.16 -27.28 -52.19
N CYS A 213 4.59 -26.14 -51.66
CA CYS A 213 3.97 -24.86 -52.00
C CYS A 213 4.30 -24.46 -53.44
N THR A 214 3.30 -23.99 -54.17
CA THR A 214 3.44 -23.50 -55.54
C THR A 214 3.26 -21.99 -55.58
N ARG A 215 3.85 -21.33 -56.59
CA ARG A 215 3.66 -19.90 -56.80
C ARG A 215 2.48 -19.71 -57.76
N LEU A 216 1.51 -18.90 -57.35
CA LEU A 216 0.35 -18.55 -58.15
C LEU A 216 0.70 -17.45 -59.17
N SER A 217 -0.16 -17.27 -60.17
CA SER A 217 0.02 -16.30 -61.26
C SER A 217 0.07 -14.85 -60.79
N ASP A 218 -0.53 -14.54 -59.64
CA ASP A 218 -0.48 -13.24 -58.97
C ASP A 218 0.82 -13.01 -58.16
N GLY A 219 1.74 -13.97 -58.18
CA GLY A 219 3.00 -13.94 -57.44
C GLY A 219 2.90 -14.35 -55.97
N SER A 220 1.71 -14.66 -55.47
CA SER A 220 1.49 -15.19 -54.12
C SER A 220 1.88 -16.68 -54.02
N MET A 221 2.11 -17.17 -52.80
CA MET A 221 2.46 -18.58 -52.54
C MET A 221 1.22 -19.36 -52.10
N ASP A 222 0.82 -20.37 -52.87
CA ASP A 222 -0.17 -21.34 -52.42
C ASP A 222 0.47 -22.30 -51.43
N VAL A 223 0.09 -22.14 -50.15
CA VAL A 223 0.56 -22.98 -49.04
C VAL A 223 -0.45 -24.05 -48.63
N ARG A 224 -1.58 -24.17 -49.35
CA ARG A 224 -2.65 -25.13 -49.03
C ARG A 224 -2.12 -26.56 -49.17
N GLY A 225 -2.48 -27.42 -48.21
CA GLY A 225 -2.01 -28.81 -48.16
C GLY A 225 -0.53 -28.99 -47.79
N CYS A 226 0.29 -27.93 -47.75
CA CYS A 226 1.72 -28.10 -47.43
C CYS A 226 1.94 -28.42 -45.95
N THR A 227 2.15 -29.72 -45.67
CA THR A 227 2.40 -30.22 -44.32
C THR A 227 3.69 -29.66 -43.71
N LYS A 228 4.75 -29.43 -44.50
CA LYS A 228 6.00 -28.78 -44.04
C LYS A 228 5.74 -27.37 -43.52
N CYS A 229 5.06 -26.53 -44.30
CA CYS A 229 4.74 -25.17 -43.90
C CYS A 229 3.74 -25.12 -42.74
N TRP A 230 2.80 -26.07 -42.67
CA TRP A 230 1.92 -26.23 -41.52
C TRP A 230 2.71 -26.54 -40.23
N LYS A 231 3.57 -27.58 -40.25
CA LYS A 231 4.43 -27.93 -39.10
C LYS A 231 5.35 -26.77 -38.69
N ARG A 232 5.91 -26.03 -39.65
CA ARG A 232 6.71 -24.81 -39.38
C ARG A 232 5.90 -23.73 -38.65
N ARG A 233 4.65 -23.50 -39.06
CA ARG A 233 3.73 -22.57 -38.38
C ARG A 233 3.36 -23.06 -36.98
N CYS A 234 3.07 -24.35 -36.80
CA CYS A 234 2.83 -24.93 -35.49
C CYS A 234 4.02 -24.69 -34.55
N ARG A 235 5.24 -24.97 -35.02
CA ARG A 235 6.48 -24.74 -34.25
C ARG A 235 6.63 -23.27 -33.86
N TYR A 236 6.42 -22.36 -34.80
CA TYR A 236 6.52 -20.90 -34.57
C TYR A 236 5.49 -20.38 -33.55
N ARG A 237 4.34 -21.05 -33.43
CA ARG A 237 3.26 -20.71 -32.50
C ARG A 237 3.50 -21.26 -31.09
N LEU A 238 4.45 -22.18 -30.90
CA LEU A 238 4.80 -22.65 -29.57
C LEU A 238 5.37 -21.49 -28.75
N LYS A 239 4.73 -21.25 -27.60
CA LYS A 239 5.08 -20.20 -26.67
C LYS A 239 4.93 -20.72 -25.25
N ILE A 240 5.73 -20.18 -24.35
CA ILE A 240 5.66 -20.45 -22.91
C ILE A 240 5.50 -19.14 -22.15
N ASN A 241 4.68 -19.15 -21.10
CA ASN A 241 4.57 -18.00 -20.19
C ASN A 241 5.65 -18.07 -19.12
N ALA A 242 6.19 -16.92 -18.72
CA ALA A 242 7.13 -16.86 -17.59
C ALA A 242 6.47 -17.28 -16.27
N HIS A 243 7.29 -17.78 -15.35
CA HIS A 243 7.01 -17.88 -13.92
C HIS A 243 7.88 -16.87 -13.19
N GLU A 244 7.30 -16.17 -12.22
CA GLU A 244 8.00 -15.29 -11.29
C GLU A 244 7.73 -15.82 -9.87
N ASP A 245 8.76 -15.97 -9.05
CA ASP A 245 8.59 -16.40 -7.66
C ASP A 245 7.68 -15.42 -6.91
N PHE A 246 6.84 -15.92 -6.00
CA PHE A 246 5.74 -15.12 -5.43
C PHE A 246 6.21 -14.15 -4.34
N LEU A 247 7.34 -14.45 -3.71
CA LEU A 247 7.96 -13.63 -2.67
C LEU A 247 9.47 -13.48 -2.93
N PRO A 248 10.08 -12.39 -2.43
CA PRO A 248 11.54 -12.27 -2.40
C PRO A 248 12.20 -13.41 -1.60
N THR A 249 13.49 -13.62 -1.84
CA THR A 249 14.24 -14.68 -1.17
C THR A 249 14.37 -14.40 0.34
N THR A 250 14.63 -15.46 1.11
CA THR A 250 14.87 -15.38 2.56
C THR A 250 16.30 -14.92 2.91
N LYS A 251 17.15 -14.66 1.90
CA LYS A 251 18.52 -14.20 2.10
C LYS A 251 18.53 -12.83 2.77
N GLN A 252 19.47 -12.65 3.69
CA GLN A 252 19.63 -11.40 4.44
C GLN A 252 19.82 -10.19 3.53
N GLY A 253 19.52 -9.01 4.07
CA GLY A 253 19.58 -7.75 3.35
C GLY A 253 18.20 -7.32 2.82
N PRO A 254 18.16 -6.54 1.72
CA PRO A 254 16.94 -5.84 1.32
C PRO A 254 15.79 -6.75 0.89
N GLN A 255 16.11 -7.96 0.40
CA GLN A 255 15.11 -8.94 -0.02
C GLN A 255 14.32 -9.49 1.17
N LYS A 256 14.98 -9.82 2.29
CA LYS A 256 14.30 -10.28 3.50
C LYS A 256 13.40 -9.20 4.10
N ALA A 257 13.86 -7.95 4.11
CA ALA A 257 13.08 -6.81 4.58
C ALA A 257 11.84 -6.57 3.70
N GLN A 258 12.02 -6.58 2.36
CA GLN A 258 10.90 -6.49 1.42
C GLN A 258 9.91 -7.65 1.55
N ARG A 259 10.41 -8.87 1.77
CA ARG A 259 9.57 -10.04 2.02
C ARG A 259 8.70 -9.83 3.26
N ALA A 260 9.28 -9.35 4.34
CA ALA A 260 8.53 -9.03 5.55
C ALA A 260 7.49 -7.92 5.34
N ALA A 261 7.81 -6.91 4.53
CA ALA A 261 6.84 -5.87 4.15
C ALA A 261 5.64 -6.44 3.39
N ILE A 262 5.86 -7.33 2.42
CA ILE A 262 4.78 -8.01 1.70
C ILE A 262 3.91 -8.82 2.66
N LEU A 263 4.53 -9.58 3.58
CA LEU A 263 3.80 -10.39 4.56
C LEU A 263 2.97 -9.54 5.53
N LEU A 264 3.53 -8.42 5.97
CA LEU A 264 2.81 -7.47 6.82
C LEU A 264 1.60 -6.90 6.09
N GLU A 265 1.72 -6.49 4.82
CA GLU A 265 0.58 -5.99 4.06
C GLU A 265 -0.49 -7.07 3.80
N LEU A 266 -0.09 -8.35 3.65
CA LEU A 266 -1.04 -9.44 3.47
C LEU A 266 -1.91 -9.71 4.70
N HIS A 267 -1.35 -9.55 5.89
CA HIS A 267 -1.94 -10.02 7.15
C HIS A 267 -1.83 -8.98 8.29
N MET A 268 -1.89 -7.69 7.97
CA MET A 268 -1.74 -6.63 8.96
C MET A 268 -2.85 -6.69 10.01
N PRO A 269 -2.54 -6.62 11.32
CA PRO A 269 -3.55 -6.43 12.34
C PRO A 269 -4.35 -5.15 12.10
N ARG A 270 -5.67 -5.23 12.26
CA ARG A 270 -6.59 -4.10 11.97
C ARG A 270 -6.20 -2.81 12.70
N TYR A 271 -5.84 -2.90 13.99
CA TYR A 271 -5.46 -1.72 14.77
C TYR A 271 -4.22 -1.02 14.20
N LEU A 272 -3.26 -1.80 13.67
CA LEU A 272 -2.03 -1.27 13.11
C LEU A 272 -2.27 -0.62 11.74
N ALA A 273 -3.16 -1.20 10.93
CA ALA A 273 -3.62 -0.59 9.69
C ALA A 273 -4.33 0.75 9.95
N ALA A 274 -5.28 0.77 10.90
CA ALA A 274 -5.99 1.98 11.29
C ALA A 274 -5.04 3.06 11.86
N TYR A 275 -4.11 2.66 12.74
CA TYR A 275 -3.07 3.55 13.27
C TYR A 275 -2.23 4.16 12.13
N ARG A 276 -1.75 3.34 11.18
CA ARG A 276 -0.98 3.82 10.02
C ARG A 276 -1.75 4.85 9.21
N THR A 277 -3.01 4.57 8.89
CA THR A 277 -3.86 5.48 8.12
C THR A 277 -4.08 6.80 8.84
N ALA A 278 -4.44 6.77 10.13
CA ALA A 278 -4.67 7.98 10.92
C ALA A 278 -3.39 8.83 11.05
N VAL A 279 -2.25 8.22 11.35
CA VAL A 279 -0.96 8.94 11.44
C VAL A 279 -0.57 9.56 10.11
N TRP A 280 -0.72 8.83 9.00
CA TRP A 280 -0.38 9.34 7.67
C TRP A 280 -1.28 10.50 7.25
N LYS A 281 -2.60 10.40 7.45
CA LYS A 281 -3.53 11.51 7.16
C LYS A 281 -3.19 12.77 7.96
N LEU A 282 -2.86 12.63 9.25
CA LEU A 282 -2.40 13.75 10.09
C LEU A 282 -1.07 14.33 9.60
N HIS A 283 -0.12 13.48 9.19
CA HIS A 283 1.14 13.92 8.63
C HIS A 283 0.96 14.71 7.32
N MET A 284 0.08 14.23 6.44
CA MET A 284 -0.23 14.89 5.17
C MET A 284 -0.91 16.25 5.37
N LEU A 285 -1.76 16.40 6.40
CA LEU A 285 -2.40 17.67 6.73
C LEU A 285 -1.37 18.79 7.01
N GLY A 286 -0.23 18.44 7.62
CA GLY A 286 0.85 19.39 7.93
C GLY A 286 1.95 19.51 6.86
N SER A 287 1.90 18.72 5.79
CA SER A 287 2.98 18.61 4.81
C SER A 287 2.58 19.24 3.47
N GLN A 288 3.18 20.38 3.11
CA GLN A 288 2.96 21.01 1.79
C GLN A 288 3.78 20.39 0.66
N ALA A 289 4.30 19.17 0.82
CA ALA A 289 5.17 18.58 -0.19
C ALA A 289 4.39 18.40 -1.49
N PRO A 290 4.81 19.03 -2.61
CA PRO A 290 4.38 18.57 -3.92
C PRO A 290 4.79 17.12 -4.00
N LEU A 291 3.85 16.21 -4.30
CA LEU A 291 4.18 14.84 -4.67
C LEU A 291 5.12 14.92 -5.87
N ALA A 292 6.43 14.96 -5.62
CA ALA A 292 7.46 15.04 -6.65
C ALA A 292 7.43 13.70 -7.37
N GLY A 293 6.57 13.63 -8.39
CA GLY A 293 6.16 12.38 -9.00
C GLY A 293 7.33 11.73 -9.70
N GLN A 294 7.73 10.57 -9.20
CA GLN A 294 8.45 9.56 -10.01
C GLN A 294 7.52 8.94 -11.08
N GLY A 295 6.38 9.59 -11.40
CA GLY A 295 5.29 9.10 -12.23
C GLY A 295 4.37 8.15 -11.46
N ALA A 296 3.35 7.62 -12.15
CA ALA A 296 2.54 6.54 -11.59
C ALA A 296 3.39 5.26 -11.45
N PRO A 297 3.24 4.49 -10.36
CA PRO A 297 3.94 3.23 -10.20
C PRO A 297 3.58 2.25 -11.33
N GLN A 298 4.50 1.35 -11.67
CA GLN A 298 4.29 0.37 -12.73
C GLN A 298 3.54 -0.87 -12.24
N LEU A 299 3.56 -1.11 -10.93
CA LEU A 299 2.95 -2.26 -10.27
C LEU A 299 2.49 -1.86 -8.88
N LEU A 300 1.19 -2.00 -8.60
CA LEU A 300 0.67 -1.94 -7.25
C LEU A 300 0.73 -3.33 -6.61
N PHE A 301 0.84 -3.38 -5.29
CA PHE A 301 0.75 -4.64 -4.55
C PHE A 301 -0.53 -5.42 -4.87
N ASN A 302 -1.66 -4.72 -5.00
CA ASN A 302 -2.95 -5.30 -5.36
C ASN A 302 -2.99 -5.90 -6.78
N ASP A 303 -2.01 -5.61 -7.64
CA ASP A 303 -1.90 -6.20 -8.98
C ASP A 303 -1.23 -7.59 -8.97
N LEU A 304 -0.60 -7.98 -7.85
CA LEU A 304 -0.01 -9.30 -7.66
C LEU A 304 -1.11 -10.35 -7.44
N ASN A 305 -1.75 -10.77 -8.53
CA ASN A 305 -2.86 -11.71 -8.51
C ASN A 305 -2.53 -13.03 -7.80
N GLN A 306 -1.29 -13.48 -7.88
CA GLN A 306 -0.82 -14.68 -7.19
C GLN A 306 -0.83 -14.58 -5.65
N LEU A 307 -0.89 -13.36 -5.10
CA LEU A 307 -0.93 -13.14 -3.66
C LEU A 307 -2.35 -12.82 -3.13
N LYS A 308 -3.32 -12.56 -4.00
CA LYS A 308 -4.67 -12.13 -3.60
C LYS A 308 -5.39 -13.12 -2.69
N GLU A 309 -5.20 -14.42 -2.92
CA GLU A 309 -5.82 -15.48 -2.08
C GLU A 309 -5.29 -15.51 -0.64
N PHE A 310 -4.17 -14.83 -0.38
CA PHE A 310 -3.53 -14.73 0.94
C PHE A 310 -3.78 -13.38 1.61
N SER A 311 -4.54 -12.46 1.00
CA SER A 311 -4.78 -11.13 1.57
C SER A 311 -6.01 -11.16 2.48
N THR A 312 -5.91 -10.63 3.70
CA THR A 312 -7.04 -10.58 4.66
C THR A 312 -7.72 -9.20 4.72
N ALA A 313 -7.02 -8.14 4.33
CA ALA A 313 -7.57 -6.79 4.26
C ALA A 313 -6.82 -5.94 3.23
N GLN A 314 -7.37 -4.77 2.91
CA GLN A 314 -6.71 -3.73 2.11
C GLN A 314 -6.56 -2.47 2.97
N SER A 315 -5.43 -1.78 2.78
CA SER A 315 -5.10 -0.50 3.41
C SER A 315 -4.94 0.57 2.32
N SER A 316 -5.24 1.83 2.63
CA SER A 316 -5.01 2.98 1.72
C SER A 316 -3.53 3.19 1.43
N ILE A 317 -2.69 2.96 2.44
CA ILE A 317 -1.23 2.96 2.35
C ILE A 317 -0.79 1.53 2.04
N THR A 318 -0.34 1.31 0.82
CA THR A 318 0.06 0.00 0.31
C THR A 318 1.51 0.02 -0.18
N LEU A 319 1.94 -1.04 -0.87
CA LEU A 319 3.23 -1.12 -1.53
C LEU A 319 3.08 -0.91 -3.04
N ALA A 320 4.01 -0.19 -3.65
CA ALA A 320 4.09 -0.01 -5.08
C ALA A 320 5.53 -0.08 -5.58
N SER A 321 5.69 -0.51 -6.84
CA SER A 321 6.99 -0.69 -7.48
C SER A 321 7.03 0.08 -8.80
N TYR A 322 8.08 0.87 -9.00
CA TYR A 322 8.39 1.48 -10.29
C TYR A 322 9.02 0.48 -11.27
N LYS A 323 9.46 -0.69 -10.79
CA LYS A 323 9.86 -1.82 -11.63
C LYS A 323 8.65 -2.64 -12.03
N LYS A 324 8.55 -2.96 -13.32
CA LYS A 324 7.55 -3.89 -13.87
C LYS A 324 7.83 -5.31 -13.38
N SER A 325 6.77 -6.06 -13.08
CA SER A 325 6.89 -7.52 -12.92
C SER A 325 7.34 -8.16 -14.24
N PHE A 326 8.07 -9.28 -14.19
CA PHE A 326 8.43 -10.03 -15.40
C PHE A 326 7.18 -10.43 -16.20
N LEU A 327 6.06 -10.64 -15.51
CA LEU A 327 4.75 -10.96 -16.09
C LEU A 327 4.09 -9.80 -16.85
N GLN A 328 4.59 -8.57 -16.70
CA GLN A 328 4.13 -7.36 -17.40
C GLN A 328 5.10 -6.90 -18.51
N THR A 329 6.23 -7.59 -18.70
CA THR A 329 7.25 -7.24 -19.69
C THR A 329 7.18 -8.16 -20.93
N HIS A 330 8.12 -7.97 -21.86
CA HIS A 330 8.28 -8.86 -23.01
C HIS A 330 8.59 -10.32 -22.61
N TYR A 331 8.98 -10.58 -21.35
CA TYR A 331 9.18 -11.93 -20.80
C TYR A 331 7.86 -12.67 -20.53
N LYS A 332 6.71 -11.98 -20.47
CA LYS A 332 5.40 -12.60 -20.17
C LYS A 332 5.12 -13.85 -20.99
N LYS A 333 5.44 -13.82 -22.29
CA LYS A 333 5.17 -14.92 -23.22
C LYS A 333 6.24 -15.02 -24.30
N MET A 334 7.09 -16.04 -24.18
CA MET A 334 8.29 -16.21 -24.99
C MET A 334 8.13 -17.32 -26.01
N LYS A 335 8.82 -17.19 -27.15
CA LYS A 335 8.92 -18.25 -28.17
C LYS A 335 9.98 -19.26 -27.76
N LEU A 336 9.78 -20.52 -28.14
CA LEU A 336 10.78 -21.59 -27.97
C LEU A 336 11.86 -21.57 -29.08
N PRO A 337 13.05 -22.14 -28.82
CA PRO A 337 13.46 -22.86 -27.59
C PRO A 337 13.86 -21.91 -26.44
N LYS A 338 13.76 -22.39 -25.20
CA LYS A 338 14.16 -21.68 -23.99
C LYS A 338 14.79 -22.62 -22.97
N LYS A 339 15.72 -22.10 -22.18
CA LYS A 339 16.27 -22.77 -21.01
C LYS A 339 15.44 -22.45 -19.75
N PRO A 340 15.52 -23.26 -18.69
CA PRO A 340 14.74 -23.05 -17.47
C PRO A 340 14.93 -21.66 -16.84
N ASP A 341 16.16 -21.15 -16.82
CA ASP A 341 16.55 -19.82 -16.30
C ASP A 341 16.01 -18.66 -17.13
N GLU A 342 15.61 -18.89 -18.38
CA GLU A 342 14.95 -17.88 -19.22
C GLU A 342 13.42 -17.84 -19.03
N VAL A 343 12.84 -18.76 -18.26
CA VAL A 343 11.38 -18.86 -18.05
C VAL A 343 11.01 -18.70 -16.58
N VAL A 344 11.91 -19.05 -15.67
CA VAL A 344 11.71 -19.01 -14.23
C VAL A 344 12.54 -17.87 -13.65
N PHE A 345 11.86 -16.82 -13.19
CA PHE A 345 12.46 -15.61 -12.67
C PHE A 345 12.27 -15.51 -11.15
N PRO A 346 13.23 -14.88 -10.44
CA PRO A 346 13.01 -14.48 -9.05
C PRO A 346 11.98 -13.34 -8.98
N PHE A 347 11.48 -13.07 -7.78
CA PHE A 347 10.64 -11.90 -7.51
C PHE A 347 11.35 -10.61 -7.93
N GLY A 348 10.77 -9.88 -8.90
CA GLY A 348 11.43 -8.77 -9.60
C GLY A 348 10.99 -7.38 -9.16
N ALA A 349 9.84 -7.25 -8.49
CA ALA A 349 9.36 -5.95 -8.03
C ALA A 349 10.22 -5.42 -6.88
N GLU A 350 10.38 -4.09 -6.81
CA GLU A 350 11.05 -3.40 -5.72
C GLU A 350 10.07 -2.44 -5.08
N PHE A 351 9.55 -2.84 -3.93
CA PHE A 351 8.46 -2.12 -3.29
C PHE A 351 8.94 -0.98 -2.40
N ALA A 352 8.21 0.13 -2.48
CA ALA A 352 8.20 1.21 -1.52
C ALA A 352 6.75 1.47 -1.07
N TYR A 353 6.57 2.18 0.05
CA TYR A 353 5.23 2.59 0.46
C TYR A 353 4.63 3.60 -0.53
N TYR A 354 3.33 3.45 -0.75
CA TYR A 354 2.56 4.26 -1.68
C TYR A 354 1.17 4.50 -1.13
N ASP A 355 0.75 5.76 -1.15
CA ASP A 355 -0.59 6.16 -0.78
C ASP A 355 -1.50 6.17 -2.02
N THR A 356 -2.55 5.36 -1.99
CA THR A 356 -3.53 5.27 -3.08
C THR A 356 -4.64 6.32 -3.00
N SER A 357 -4.72 7.06 -1.90
CA SER A 357 -5.75 8.08 -1.64
C SER A 357 -5.33 9.51 -2.00
N SER A 358 -4.04 9.71 -2.32
CA SER A 358 -3.46 11.01 -2.69
C SER A 358 -3.40 11.25 -4.20
#